data_AF-M0N2P8-F1
#
_entry.id   AF-M0N2P8-F1
#
_cell.length_a   1.000
_cell.length_b   1.000
_cell.length_c   1.000
_cell.angle_alpha   90.00
_cell.angle_beta   90.00
_cell.angle_gamma   90.00
#
_symmetry.space_group_name_H-M   'P 1'
#
loop_
_entity.id
_entity.type
_entity.pdbx_description
1 polymer ?
#
loop_
_entity_poly.entity_id
_entity_poly.type
_entity_poly.pdbx_seq_one_letter_code
_entity_poly.pdbx_strand_id
1 'polypeptide(L)'
;MSATSRVRTAIDDERVRWLAMVAAIVIGLAASAFHWAGLFVGGVLCGAVAADRRRALLAGFGFGVLVWLVFALSLAASGDFGAYLAMGQITVVSVVIPIATATLGALSRWLV
;
A
#
# COMPACT_ATOMS: atom_id res chain seq x y z
N MET A 1 -19.06 26.19 16.92
CA MET A 1 -17.99 25.42 16.23
C MET A 1 -18.50 24.96 14.88
N SER A 2 -17.79 25.27 13.79
CA SER A 2 -18.23 24.90 12.43
C SER A 2 -17.86 23.44 12.10
N ALA A 3 -18.55 22.82 11.15
CA ALA A 3 -18.23 21.47 10.67
C ALA A 3 -16.77 21.35 10.19
N THR A 4 -16.24 22.41 9.59
CA THR A 4 -14.84 22.49 9.14
C THR A 4 -13.83 22.49 10.29
N SER A 5 -14.16 23.06 11.46
CA SER A 5 -13.25 23.02 12.62
C SER A 5 -13.19 21.62 13.24
N ARG A 6 -14.29 20.86 13.19
CA ARG A 6 -14.37 19.46 13.67
C ARG A 6 -13.57 18.50 12.80
N VAL A 7 -13.66 18.66 11.47
CA VAL A 7 -12.86 17.86 10.53
C VAL A 7 -11.37 18.11 10.75
N ARG A 8 -10.96 19.37 10.99
CA ARG A 8 -9.55 19.70 11.23
C ARG A 8 -9.02 19.14 12.55
N THR A 9 -9.79 19.20 13.63
CA THR A 9 -9.43 18.58 14.92
C THR A 9 -9.44 17.06 14.87
N ALA A 10 -10.32 16.44 14.08
CA ALA A 10 -10.32 14.99 13.89
C ALA A 10 -9.12 14.50 13.06
N ILE A 11 -8.61 15.31 12.13
CA ILE A 11 -7.39 14.99 11.35
C ILE A 11 -6.12 15.05 12.23
N ASP A 12 -6.13 15.85 13.29
CA ASP A 12 -5.03 15.89 14.28
C ASP A 12 -5.07 14.69 15.26
N ASP A 13 -6.12 13.86 15.23
CA ASP A 13 -6.21 12.66 16.06
C ASP A 13 -5.45 11.49 15.44
N GLU A 14 -4.40 11.05 16.13
CA GLU A 14 -3.58 9.89 15.75
C GLU A 14 -4.43 8.63 15.51
N ARG A 15 -5.53 8.45 16.25
CA ARG A 15 -6.44 7.30 16.09
C ARG A 15 -7.16 7.33 14.75
N VAL A 16 -7.63 8.50 14.33
CA VAL A 16 -8.32 8.67 13.05
C VAL A 16 -7.35 8.44 11.90
N ARG A 17 -6.12 8.95 12.00
CA ARG A 17 -5.08 8.71 10.99
C ARG A 17 -4.72 7.23 10.90
N TRP A 18 -4.64 6.54 12.03
CA TRP A 18 -4.39 5.09 12.05
C TRP A 18 -5.52 4.30 11.40
N LEU A 19 -6.79 4.59 11.74
CA LEU A 19 -7.95 3.94 11.11
C LEU A 19 -8.01 4.21 9.60
N ALA A 20 -7.71 5.44 9.18
CA ALA A 20 -7.63 5.79 7.75
C ALA A 20 -6.52 5.01 7.04
N MET A 21 -5.37 4.79 7.69
CA MET A 21 -4.27 3.99 7.13
C MET A 21 -4.67 2.52 6.99
N VAL A 22 -5.33 1.95 8.01
CA VAL A 22 -5.84 0.57 7.93
C VAL A 22 -6.87 0.44 6.80
N ALA A 23 -7.80 1.38 6.69
CA ALA A 23 -8.77 1.39 5.60
C ALA A 23 -8.10 1.49 4.23
N ALA A 24 -7.11 2.37 4.07
CA ALA A 24 -6.32 2.50 2.85
C ALA A 24 -5.63 1.18 2.46
N ILE A 25 -5.02 0.50 3.43
CA ILE A 25 -4.36 -0.81 3.23
C ILE A 25 -5.37 -1.87 2.82
N VAL A 26 -6.52 -1.97 3.51
CA VAL A 26 -7.55 -2.97 3.21
C VAL A 26 -8.13 -2.76 1.81
N ILE A 27 -8.47 -1.51 1.47
CA ILE A 27 -9.01 -1.15 0.14
C ILE A 27 -7.96 -1.44 -0.94
N GLY A 28 -6.70 -1.04 -0.71
CA GLY A 28 -5.60 -1.28 -1.63
C GLY A 28 -5.35 -2.77 -1.87
N LEU A 29 -5.32 -3.57 -0.80
CA LEU A 29 -5.15 -5.03 -0.88
C LEU A 29 -6.29 -5.65 -1.68
N ALA A 30 -7.55 -5.33 -1.33
CA ALA A 30 -8.71 -5.82 -2.05
C ALA A 30 -8.64 -5.46 -3.54
N ALA A 31 -8.39 -4.19 -3.87
CA ALA A 31 -8.25 -3.73 -5.25
C ALA A 31 -7.12 -4.47 -5.99
N SER A 32 -5.98 -4.67 -5.34
CA SER A 32 -4.82 -5.36 -5.93
C SER A 32 -5.07 -6.84 -6.22
N ALA A 33 -5.94 -7.48 -5.44
CA ALA A 33 -6.36 -8.87 -5.67
C ALA A 33 -7.22 -9.01 -6.94
N PHE A 34 -7.98 -7.97 -7.31
CA PHE A 34 -8.81 -7.98 -8.53
C PHE A 34 -8.09 -7.46 -9.77
N HIS A 35 -7.22 -6.45 -9.62
CA HIS A 35 -6.55 -5.81 -10.75
C HIS A 35 -5.20 -5.20 -10.34
N TRP A 36 -4.20 -5.28 -11.23
CA TRP A 36 -2.84 -4.78 -10.97
C TRP A 36 -2.80 -3.27 -10.66
N ALA A 37 -3.72 -2.49 -11.22
CA ALA A 37 -3.86 -1.06 -10.90
C ALA A 37 -4.14 -0.79 -9.42
N GLY A 38 -4.66 -1.78 -8.68
CA GLY A 38 -4.86 -1.70 -7.23
C GLY A 38 -3.57 -1.48 -6.44
N LEU A 39 -2.41 -1.90 -6.97
CA LEU A 39 -1.10 -1.62 -6.38
C LEU A 39 -0.82 -0.10 -6.32
N PHE A 40 -1.10 0.58 -7.43
CA PHE A 40 -0.94 2.03 -7.53
C PHE A 40 -1.96 2.76 -6.65
N VAL A 41 -3.24 2.35 -6.73
CA VAL A 41 -4.32 2.93 -5.90
C VAL A 41 -4.03 2.78 -4.41
N GLY A 42 -3.62 1.58 -3.97
CA GLY A 42 -3.24 1.35 -2.56
C GLY A 42 -2.09 2.24 -2.12
N GLY A 43 -1.07 2.40 -2.97
CA GLY A 43 0.01 3.38 -2.76
C GLY A 43 -0.51 4.81 -2.59
N VAL A 44 -1.33 5.29 -3.52
CA VAL A 44 -1.95 6.63 -3.47
C VAL A 44 -2.73 6.84 -2.17
N LEU A 45 -3.56 5.88 -1.77
CA LEU A 45 -4.36 5.97 -0.54
C LEU A 45 -3.47 6.03 0.70
N CYS A 46 -2.46 5.17 0.80
CA CYS A 46 -1.51 5.17 1.92
C CYS A 46 -0.70 6.48 1.99
N GLY A 47 -0.27 7.00 0.84
CA GLY A 47 0.44 8.27 0.74
C GLY A 47 -0.43 9.49 1.08
N ALA A 48 -1.72 9.45 0.75
CA ALA A 48 -2.67 10.51 1.07
C ALA A 48 -2.90 10.66 2.58
N VAL A 49 -2.91 9.54 3.32
CA VAL A 49 -3.06 9.51 4.78
C VAL A 49 -1.77 9.93 5.50
N ALA A 50 -0.62 9.76 4.87
CA ALA A 50 0.67 10.10 5.49
C ALA A 50 0.84 11.61 5.72
N ALA A 51 1.41 11.96 6.88
CA ALA A 51 1.58 13.35 7.32
C ALA A 51 2.62 14.13 6.49
N ASP A 52 3.67 13.45 6.03
CA ASP A 52 4.78 14.06 5.30
C ASP A 52 5.32 13.13 4.21
N ARG A 53 6.25 13.65 3.39
CA ARG A 53 6.80 12.93 2.23
C ARG A 53 7.59 11.67 2.63
N ARG A 54 8.33 11.71 3.76
CA ARG A 54 9.09 10.55 4.24
C ARG A 54 8.13 9.46 4.71
N ARG A 55 7.10 9.83 5.46
CA ARG A 55 6.06 8.88 5.91
C ARG A 55 5.28 8.30 4.74
N ALA A 56 5.01 9.07 3.69
CA ALA A 56 4.34 8.54 2.50
C ALA A 56 5.21 7.53 1.75
N LEU A 57 6.51 7.80 1.60
CA LEU A 57 7.46 6.83 1.02
C LEU A 57 7.44 5.52 1.82
N LEU A 58 7.55 5.60 3.14
CA LEU A 58 7.51 4.43 4.01
C LEU A 58 6.16 3.70 3.94
N ALA A 59 5.05 4.43 3.87
CA ALA A 59 3.71 3.83 3.77
C ALA A 59 3.51 3.12 2.42
N GLY A 60 3.90 3.73 1.31
CA GLY A 60 3.84 3.10 -0.03
C GLY A 60 4.76 1.90 -0.15
N PHE A 61 6.01 2.01 0.31
CA PHE A 61 6.96 0.91 0.37
C PHE A 61 6.43 -0.25 1.23
N GLY A 62 5.97 0.06 2.45
CA GLY A 62 5.41 -0.92 3.37
C GLY A 62 4.16 -1.60 2.83
N PHE A 63 3.27 -0.87 2.14
CA PHE A 63 2.12 -1.45 1.47
C PHE A 63 2.55 -2.41 0.34
N GLY A 64 3.49 -2.01 -0.51
CA GLY A 64 3.99 -2.89 -1.58
C GLY A 64 4.66 -4.16 -1.04
N VAL A 65 5.43 -4.06 0.04
CA VAL A 65 5.99 -5.23 0.75
C VAL A 65 4.88 -6.10 1.31
N LEU A 66 3.86 -5.51 1.95
CA LEU A 66 2.72 -6.23 2.49
C LEU A 66 1.97 -7.01 1.39
N VAL A 67 1.70 -6.39 0.24
CA VAL A 67 1.06 -7.07 -0.89
C VAL A 67 1.89 -8.27 -1.35
N TRP A 68 3.20 -8.09 -1.53
CA TRP A 68 4.08 -9.20 -1.91
C TRP A 68 4.10 -10.32 -0.86
N LEU A 69 4.12 -9.98 0.43
CA LEU A 69 4.06 -10.97 1.51
C LEU A 69 2.74 -11.74 1.51
N VAL A 70 1.60 -11.07 1.30
CA VAL A 70 0.30 -11.72 1.19
C VAL A 70 0.28 -12.71 0.02
N PHE A 71 0.84 -12.33 -1.13
CA PHE A 71 0.99 -13.21 -2.29
C PHE A 71 1.94 -14.39 -2.03
N ALA A 72 3.11 -14.14 -1.44
CA ALA A 72 4.06 -15.19 -1.08
C ALA A 72 3.45 -16.20 -0.10
N LEU A 73 2.69 -15.71 0.90
CA LEU A 73 1.96 -16.55 1.84
C LEU A 73 0.84 -17.35 1.17
N SER A 74 0.14 -16.78 0.19
CA SER A 74 -0.89 -17.55 -0.54
C SER A 74 -0.27 -18.71 -1.33
N LEU A 75 0.91 -18.51 -1.91
CA LEU A 75 1.67 -19.57 -2.58
C LEU A 75 2.22 -20.60 -1.58
N ALA A 76 2.66 -20.17 -0.41
CA ALA A 76 3.12 -21.09 0.64
C ALA A 76 1.96 -21.96 1.13
N ALA A 77 0.77 -21.37 1.29
CA ALA A 77 -0.44 -22.09 1.68
C ALA A 77 -0.92 -23.08 0.61
N SER A 78 -0.66 -22.83 -0.68
CA SER A 78 -0.98 -23.77 -1.77
C SER A 78 0.11 -24.81 -2.04
N GLY A 79 1.30 -24.67 -1.44
CA GLY A 79 2.46 -25.53 -1.70
C GLY A 79 3.30 -25.13 -2.91
N ASP A 80 2.97 -24.04 -3.59
CA ASP A 80 3.61 -23.60 -4.84
C ASP A 80 4.82 -22.68 -4.62
N PHE A 81 5.10 -22.26 -3.38
CA PHE A 81 6.14 -21.28 -3.08
C PHE A 81 7.53 -21.68 -3.58
N GLY A 82 7.89 -22.97 -3.48
CA GLY A 82 9.17 -23.47 -4.00
C GLY A 82 9.29 -23.35 -5.52
N ALA A 83 8.22 -23.69 -6.25
CA ALA A 83 8.17 -23.53 -7.71
C ALA A 83 8.24 -22.05 -8.11
N TYR A 84 7.55 -21.18 -7.38
CA TYR A 84 7.63 -19.73 -7.55
C TYR A 84 9.05 -19.18 -7.38
N LEU A 85 9.81 -19.63 -6.37
CA LEU A 85 11.21 -19.22 -6.18
C LEU A 85 12.12 -19.72 -7.31
N ALA A 86 11.81 -20.88 -7.89
CA ALA A 86 12.56 -21.44 -9.02
C ALA A 86 12.32 -20.69 -10.35
N MET A 87 11.35 -19.77 -10.43
CA MET A 87 11.09 -18.96 -11.63
C MET A 87 12.16 -17.87 -11.88
N GLY A 88 13.15 -17.72 -10.99
CA GLY A 88 14.32 -16.87 -11.19
C GLY A 88 13.97 -15.39 -11.33
N GLN A 89 14.15 -14.83 -12.53
CA GLN A 89 13.89 -13.40 -12.77
C GLN A 89 12.42 -13.01 -12.53
N ILE A 90 11.47 -13.91 -12.78
CA ILE A 90 10.04 -13.63 -12.56
C ILE A 90 9.77 -13.40 -11.07
N THR A 91 10.42 -14.15 -10.18
CA THR A 91 10.37 -13.95 -8.73
C THR A 91 10.80 -12.53 -8.38
N VAL A 92 11.94 -12.07 -8.90
CA VAL A 92 12.45 -10.71 -8.66
C VAL A 92 11.46 -9.65 -9.15
N VAL A 93 10.92 -9.81 -10.36
CA VAL A 93 9.94 -8.87 -10.93
C VAL A 93 8.68 -8.78 -10.06
N SER A 94 8.17 -9.91 -9.60
CA SER A 94 6.98 -9.96 -8.73
C SER A 94 7.19 -9.33 -7.35
N VAL A 95 8.43 -9.26 -6.85
CA VAL A 95 8.79 -8.54 -5.63
C VAL A 95 8.87 -7.04 -5.91
N VAL A 96 9.56 -6.65 -6.98
CA VAL A 96 9.90 -5.26 -7.27
C VAL A 96 8.69 -4.45 -7.71
N ILE A 97 7.83 -4.99 -8.59
CA ILE A 97 6.67 -4.27 -9.14
C ILE A 97 5.74 -3.72 -8.05
N PRO A 98 5.22 -4.51 -7.09
CA PRO A 98 4.30 -3.98 -6.07
C PRO A 98 4.95 -2.92 -5.20
N ILE A 99 6.23 -3.10 -4.83
CA ILE A 99 6.98 -2.13 -4.05
C ILE A 99 7.16 -0.82 -4.83
N ALA A 100 7.63 -0.89 -6.08
CA ALA A 100 7.89 0.29 -6.90
C ALA A 100 6.59 1.04 -7.22
N THR A 101 5.56 0.34 -7.69
CA THR A 101 4.28 0.96 -8.07
C THR A 101 3.56 1.60 -6.89
N ALA A 102 3.51 0.92 -5.73
CA ALA A 102 2.93 1.51 -4.52
C ALA A 102 3.74 2.70 -4.00
N THR A 103 5.07 2.61 -4.01
CA THR A 103 5.94 3.73 -3.58
C THR A 103 5.75 4.95 -4.48
N LEU A 104 5.67 4.77 -5.79
CA LEU A 104 5.38 5.84 -6.74
C LEU A 104 3.98 6.41 -6.56
N GLY A 105 2.97 5.56 -6.39
CA GLY A 105 1.59 5.99 -6.11
C GLY A 105 1.49 6.82 -4.83
N ALA A 106 2.20 6.43 -3.77
CA ALA A 106 2.23 7.16 -2.51
C ALA A 106 2.83 8.58 -2.64
N LEU A 107 3.66 8.82 -3.66
CA LEU A 107 4.23 10.13 -3.94
C LEU A 107 3.38 10.99 -4.89
N SER A 108 2.28 10.47 -5.42
CA SER A 108 1.44 11.16 -6.42
C SER A 108 1.14 12.63 -6.11
N ARG A 109 0.79 12.97 -4.86
CA ARG A 109 0.47 14.35 -4.45
C ARG A 109 1.64 15.35 -4.51
N TRP A 110 2.87 14.88 -4.76
CA TRP A 110 4.07 15.72 -4.88
C TRP A 110 4.73 15.65 -6.25
N LEU A 111 4.22 14.82 -7.16
CA LEU A 111 4.73 14.68 -8.52
C LEU A 111 3.95 15.54 -9.53
N VAL A 112 2.77 16.04 -9.12
CA VAL A 112 1.89 16.95 -9.84
C VAL A 112 1.95 18.31 -9.16
#